data_AF-A0A932WKT9-F1
#
_entry.id   AF-A0A932WKT9-F1
#
_cell.length_a   1.000
_cell.length_b   1.000
_cell.length_c   1.000
_cell.angle_alpha   90.00
_cell.angle_beta   90.00
_cell.angle_gamma   90.00
#
_symmetry.space_group_name_H-M   'P 1'
#
loop_
_entity.id
_entity.type
_entity.pdbx_description
1 polymer ?
#
loop_
_entity_poly.entity_id
_entity_poly.type
_entity_poly.pdbx_seq_one_letter_code
_entity_poly.pdbx_strand_id
1 'polypeptide(L)' 'MRDYSSSIDREQLRRIKYGTTPEQRMNWLVDAGKFANEAAKNRNKKWLPRPQ' A
#
# COMPACT_ATOMS: atom_id res chain seq x y z
N MET A 1 -41.34 -8.64 -11.68
CA MET A 1 -40.10 -7.85 -11.53
C MET A 1 -39.04 -8.78 -10.95
N ARG A 2 -37.86 -8.90 -11.55
CA ARG A 2 -36.74 -9.62 -10.92
C ARG A 2 -36.03 -8.62 -10.02
N ASP A 3 -36.07 -8.86 -8.72
CA ASP A 3 -35.32 -8.07 -7.74
C ASP A 3 -33.82 -8.30 -7.94
N TYR A 4 -33.12 -7.24 -8.35
CA TYR A 4 -31.65 -7.19 -8.40
C TYR A 4 -31.06 -6.75 -7.06
N SER A 5 -31.82 -6.84 -5.97
CA SER A 5 -31.36 -6.43 -4.64
C SER A 5 -30.82 -7.64 -3.89
N SER A 6 -29.67 -7.45 -3.23
CA SER A 6 -29.02 -8.36 -2.28
C SER A 6 -28.17 -9.51 -2.83
N SER A 7 -26.99 -9.18 -3.35
CA SER A 7 -25.83 -10.03 -3.06
C SER A 7 -24.54 -9.23 -3.18
N ILE A 8 -24.26 -8.42 -2.14
CA ILE A 8 -22.86 -8.08 -1.89
C ILE A 8 -22.17 -9.40 -1.60
N ASP A 9 -21.38 -9.86 -2.57
CA ASP A 9 -20.61 -11.10 -2.44
C ASP A 9 -19.65 -11.01 -1.24
N ARG A 10 -19.33 -12.15 -0.64
CA ARG A 10 -18.43 -12.18 0.54
C ARG A 10 -17.10 -11.50 0.25
N GLU A 11 -16.61 -11.56 -0.98
CA GLU A 11 -15.39 -10.87 -1.38
C GLU A 11 -15.57 -9.34 -1.43
N GLN A 12 -16.75 -8.86 -1.82
CA GLN A 12 -17.07 -7.44 -1.74
C GLN A 12 -17.21 -6.95 -0.30
N LEU A 13 -17.83 -7.75 0.58
CA LEU A 13 -17.85 -7.44 2.03
C LEU A 13 -16.43 -7.41 2.61
N ARG A 14 -15.55 -8.33 2.19
CA ARG A 14 -14.15 -8.35 2.61
C ARG A 14 -13.40 -7.09 2.16
N ARG A 15 -13.60 -6.66 0.91
CA ARG A 15 -13.01 -5.43 0.38
C ARG A 15 -13.51 -4.18 1.10
N ILE A 16 -14.81 -4.09 1.39
CA ILE A 16 -15.38 -2.95 2.14
C ILE A 16 -14.85 -2.94 3.58
N LYS A 17 -14.83 -4.09 4.25
CA LYS A 17 -14.43 -4.19 5.67
C LYS A 17 -12.95 -3.94 5.90
N TYR A 18 -12.09 -4.47 5.03
CA TYR A 18 -10.64 -4.44 5.23
C TYR A 18 -9.89 -3.49 4.30
N GLY A 19 -10.55 -2.97 3.26
CA GLY A 19 -10.00 -2.02 2.27
C GLY A 19 -8.91 -2.60 1.35
N THR A 20 -8.26 -3.69 1.78
CA THR A 20 -7.10 -4.29 1.14
C THR A 20 -6.95 -5.73 1.64
N THR A 21 -6.26 -6.56 0.86
CA THR A 21 -6.01 -7.96 1.22
C THR A 21 -4.76 -8.07 2.12
N PRO A 22 -4.64 -9.12 2.96
CA PRO A 22 -3.41 -9.36 3.73
C PRO A 22 -2.14 -9.40 2.87
N GLU A 23 -2.23 -9.94 1.66
CA GLU A 23 -1.13 -10.02 0.70
C GLU A 23 -0.71 -8.63 0.22
N GLN A 24 -1.68 -7.77 -0.11
CA GLN A 24 -1.41 -6.38 -0.50
C GLN A 24 -0.77 -5.59 0.65
N ARG A 25 -1.22 -5.78 1.89
CA ARG A 25 -0.60 -5.17 3.08
C ARG A 25 0.85 -5.63 3.25
N MET A 26 1.11 -6.92 3.09
CA MET A 26 2.48 -7.46 3.18
C MET A 26 3.38 -6.88 2.10
N ASN A 27 2.89 -6.77 0.87
CA ASN A 27 3.64 -6.14 -0.22
C ASN A 27 3.98 -4.67 0.10
N TRP A 28 3.04 -3.90 0.64
CA TRP A 28 3.30 -2.53 1.08
C TRP A 28 4.34 -2.44 2.20
N LEU A 29 4.31 -3.35 3.17
CA LEU A 29 5.30 -3.39 4.25
C LEU A 29 6.71 -3.71 3.73
N VAL A 30 6.81 -4.65 2.79
CA VAL A 30 8.08 -4.99 2.13
C VAL A 30 8.63 -3.79 1.37
N ASP A 31 7.80 -3.10 0.59
CA ASP A 31 8.24 -1.94 -0.17
C ASP A 31 8.60 -0.76 0.73
N ALA A 32 7.84 -0.52 1.80
CA ALA A 32 8.19 0.46 2.83
C ALA A 32 9.55 0.17 3.46
N GLY A 33 9.86 -1.10 3.73
CA GLY A 33 11.17 -1.53 4.22
C GLY A 33 12.30 -1.24 3.23
N LYS A 34 12.08 -1.46 1.93
CA LYS A 34 13.07 -1.11 0.88
C LYS A 34 13.30 0.40 0.83
N PHE A 35 12.23 1.20 0.84
CA PHE A 35 12.34 2.66 0.85
C PHE A 35 13.06 3.17 2.10
N ALA A 36 12.76 2.63 3.28
CA ALA A 36 13.44 2.99 4.52
C ALA A 36 14.94 2.64 4.48
N ASN A 37 15.28 1.47 3.94
CA ASN A 37 16.67 1.04 3.76
C ASN A 37 17.43 1.97 2.80
N GLU A 38 16.84 2.30 1.64
CA GLU A 38 17.44 3.23 0.68
C GLU A 38 17.55 4.65 1.25
N ALA A 39 16.54 5.12 1.99
CA ALA A 39 16.60 6.39 2.70
C ALA A 39 17.73 6.40 3.76
N ALA A 40 17.90 5.31 4.50
CA ALA A 40 18.99 5.16 5.47
C ALA A 40 20.37 5.18 4.80
N LYS A 41 20.55 4.47 3.68
CA LYS A 41 21.79 4.51 2.88
C LYS A 41 22.07 5.91 2.32
N ASN A 42 21.04 6.61 1.88
CA ASN A 42 21.17 7.95 1.31
C ASN A 42 21.17 9.06 2.38
N ARG A 43 20.94 8.76 3.66
CA ARG A 43 20.94 9.75 4.77
C ARG A 43 22.24 10.52 4.89
N ASN A 44 23.37 9.86 4.61
CA ASN A 44 24.70 10.48 4.66
C ASN A 44 25.15 11.08 3.33
N LYS A 45 24.40 10.85 2.25
CA LYS A 45 24.56 11.64 1.03
C LYS A 45 23.94 12.98 1.35
N LYS A 46 24.77 13.87 1.92
CA LYS A 46 24.46 15.30 2.11
C LYS A 46 23.64 15.74 0.92
N TRP A 47 22.46 16.32 1.17
CA TRP A 47 21.78 17.14 0.18
C TRP A 47 22.73 18.27 -0.16
N LEU A 48 23.65 18.01 -1.08
CA LEU A 48 24.55 19.02 -1.59
C LEU A 48 23.65 19.96 -2.38
N PRO A 49 23.52 21.24 -1.96
CA PRO A 49 22.84 22.21 -2.80
C PRO A 49 23.52 22.16 -4.16
N ARG A 50 22.72 22.05 -5.22
CA ARG A 50 23.25 22.11 -6.59
C ARG A 50 24.06 23.42 -6.70
N PRO A 51 25.34 23.38 -7.11
CA PRO A 51 26.07 24.61 -7.36
C PRO A 51 25.31 25.41 -8.42
N GLN A 52 25.09 26.69 -8.10
CA GLN A 52 24.42 27.67 -8.97
C GLN A 52 25.30 28.01 -10.16
#